data_AF-A0A350JFM3-F1
#
_entry.id   AF-A0A350JFM3-F1
#
_cell.length_a   1.000
_cell.length_b   1.000
_cell.length_c   1.000
_cell.angle_alpha   90.00
_cell.angle_beta   90.00
_cell.angle_gamma   90.00
#
_symmetry.space_group_name_H-M   'P 1'
#
loop_
_entity.id
_entity.type
_entity.pdbx_description
1 polymer ?
#
loop_
_entity_poly.entity_id
_entity_poly.type
_entity_poly.pdbx_seq_one_letter_code
_entity_poly.pdbx_strand_id
1 'polypeptide(L)' 'MEKGDCFYVFTDGFPDQFGGPKGRKFMYKSFKQLLMRISSKPMSHQQVELNNVLSDWMGELEQVDDILIIGNRA' A
#
# COMPACT_ATOMS: atom_id res chain seq x y z
N MET A 1 -17.71 -9.40 10.84
CA MET A 1 -17.52 -8.48 9.71
C MET A 1 -18.87 -7.91 9.36
N GLU A 2 -18.92 -6.59 9.29
CA GLU A 2 -20.13 -5.82 8.98
C GLU A 2 -20.04 -5.27 7.56
N LYS A 3 -21.20 -4.92 7.00
CA LYS A 3 -21.27 -4.31 5.66
C LYS A 3 -20.44 -3.03 5.64
N GLY A 4 -19.51 -2.92 4.71
CA GLY A 4 -18.60 -1.80 4.57
C GLY A 4 -17.20 -2.03 5.16
N ASP A 5 -16.99 -3.11 5.94
CA ASP A 5 -15.65 -3.47 6.43
C ASP A 5 -14.73 -3.79 5.25
N CYS A 6 -13.51 -3.24 5.28
CA CYS A 6 -12.45 -3.56 4.33
C CYS A 6 -11.42 -4.47 5.00
N PHE A 7 -11.05 -5.55 4.32
CA PHE A 7 -9.96 -6.43 4.74
C PHE A 7 -8.88 -6.48 3.68
N TYR A 8 -7.64 -6.62 4.14
CA TYR A 8 -6.45 -6.71 3.29
C TYR A 8 -5.58 -7.87 3.73
N VAL A 9 -5.08 -8.63 2.76
CA VAL A 9 -4.03 -9.64 2.91
C VAL A 9 -2.86 -9.17 2.05
N PHE A 10 -1.66 -9.16 2.60
CA PHE A 10 -0.50 -8.61 1.90
C PHE A 10 0.81 -9.27 2.31
N THR A 11 1.80 -9.22 1.42
CA THR A 11 3.21 -9.56 1.72
C THR A 11 3.96 -8.35 2.29
N ASP A 12 5.17 -8.58 2.77
CA ASP A 12 6.05 -7.57 3.36
C ASP A 12 6.73 -6.63 2.34
N GLY A 13 6.74 -6.98 1.04
CA GLY A 13 7.40 -6.19 0.00
C GLY A 13 7.00 -4.70 -0.03
N PHE A 14 5.72 -4.35 0.15
CA PHE A 14 5.31 -2.93 0.12
C PHE A 14 5.86 -2.14 1.32
N PRO A 15 5.66 -2.57 2.59
CA PRO A 15 6.34 -1.99 3.74
C PRO A 15 7.86 -1.92 3.63
N ASP A 16 8.49 -2.91 3.01
CA ASP A 16 9.95 -3.01 2.91
C ASP A 16 10.55 -2.21 1.75
N GLN A 17 9.72 -1.68 0.84
CA GLN A 17 10.18 -0.88 -0.27
C GLN A 17 10.93 0.38 0.17
N PHE A 18 12.14 0.56 -0.37
CA PHE A 18 12.95 1.75 -0.17
C PHE A 18 12.52 2.89 -1.09
N GLY A 19 12.61 4.11 -0.57
CA GLY A 19 12.11 5.29 -1.27
C GLY A 19 12.28 6.61 -0.52
N GLY A 20 11.69 7.63 -1.10
CA GLY A 20 11.68 9.00 -0.60
C GLY A 20 13.07 9.68 -0.60
N PRO A 21 13.14 10.95 -0.18
CA PRO A 21 14.35 11.77 -0.30
C PRO A 21 15.57 11.26 0.48
N LYS A 22 15.37 10.30 1.39
CA LYS A 22 16.42 9.74 2.24
C LYS A 22 16.63 8.24 2.02
N GLY A 23 16.02 7.63 0.99
CA GLY A 23 16.14 6.21 0.68
C GLY A 23 15.79 5.31 1.88
N ARG A 24 14.62 5.52 2.49
CA ARG A 24 14.17 4.75 3.66
C ARG A 24 13.08 3.76 3.27
N LYS A 25 12.90 2.71 4.07
CA LYS A 25 11.75 1.80 3.97
C LYS A 25 10.43 2.57 4.17
N PHE A 26 9.36 2.13 3.51
CA PHE A 26 8.02 2.70 3.67
C PHE A 26 7.45 2.45 5.09
N MET A 27 7.77 1.29 5.65
CA MET A 27 7.38 0.78 6.98
C MET A 27 5.88 0.47 7.13
N TYR A 28 5.57 -0.55 7.95
CA TYR A 28 4.19 -0.97 8.22
C TYR A 28 3.29 0.13 8.79
N LYS A 29 3.84 1.07 9.58
CA LYS A 29 3.05 2.16 10.16
C LYS A 29 2.44 3.04 9.07
N SER A 30 3.26 3.48 8.11
CA SER A 30 2.83 4.29 6.98
C SER A 30 1.89 3.51 6.06
N PHE A 31 2.20 2.22 5.83
CA PHE A 31 1.34 1.34 5.02
C PHE A 31 -0.06 1.18 5.62
N LYS A 32 -0.17 0.91 6.92
CA LYS A 32 -1.47 0.84 7.61
C LYS A 32 -2.23 2.17 7.54
N GLN A 33 -1.54 3.30 7.72
CA GLN A 33 -2.16 4.63 7.58
C GLN A 33 -2.66 4.88 6.17
N LEU A 34 -1.93 4.46 5.14
CA LEU A 34 -2.35 4.53 3.75
C LEU A 34 -3.63 3.72 3.52
N LEU A 35 -3.66 2.45 3.94
CA LEU A 35 -4.85 1.59 3.82
C LEU A 35 -6.07 2.22 4.52
N MET A 36 -5.90 2.72 5.74
CA MET A 36 -6.98 3.39 6.47
C MET A 36 -7.47 4.67 5.78
N ARG A 37 -6.56 5.43 5.14
CA ARG A 37 -6.91 6.66 4.42
C ARG A 37 -7.71 6.37 3.15
N ILE A 38 -7.39 5.29 2.44
CA ILE A 38 -8.02 4.96 1.16
C ILE A 38 -9.23 4.02 1.32
N SER A 39 -9.42 3.40 2.49
CA SER A 39 -10.43 2.36 2.73
C SER A 39 -11.86 2.78 2.39
N SER A 40 -12.20 4.07 2.40
CA SER A 40 -13.52 4.56 2.02
C SER A 40 -13.75 4.59 0.50
N LYS A 41 -12.69 4.72 -0.31
CA LYS A 41 -12.76 4.82 -1.79
C LYS A 41 -13.18 3.48 -2.43
N PRO A 42 -13.77 3.47 -3.64
CA PRO A 42 -14.01 2.22 -4.38
C PRO A 42 -12.75 1.36 -4.51
N MET A 43 -12.86 0.03 -4.47
CA MET A 43 -11.70 -0.87 -4.48
C MET A 43 -10.75 -0.65 -5.67
N SER A 44 -11.29 -0.34 -6.86
CA SER A 44 -10.50 0.03 -8.03
C SER A 44 -9.66 1.30 -7.80
N HIS A 45 -10.22 2.31 -7.14
CA HIS A 45 -9.49 3.53 -6.79
C HIS A 45 -8.45 3.27 -5.71
N GLN A 46 -8.71 2.38 -4.76
CA GLN A 46 -7.71 2.00 -3.76
C GLN A 46 -6.48 1.37 -4.39
N GLN A 47 -6.68 0.47 -5.37
CA GLN A 47 -5.59 -0.14 -6.13
C GLN A 47 -4.75 0.93 -6.85
N VAL A 48 -5.40 1.88 -7.55
CA VAL A 48 -4.69 2.98 -8.23
C VAL A 48 -3.88 3.81 -7.23
N GLU A 49 -4.46 4.15 -6.08
CA GLU A 49 -3.77 4.93 -5.05
C GLU A 49 -2.59 4.18 -4.42
N LEU A 50 -2.70 2.87 -4.20
CA LEU A 50 -1.60 2.05 -3.74
C LEU A 50 -0.44 2.05 -4.74
N ASN A 51 -0.75 1.88 -6.02
CA ASN A 51 0.25 1.91 -7.09
C ASN A 51 0.93 3.29 -7.19
N ASN A 52 0.16 4.36 -7.16
CA ASN A 52 0.70 5.72 -7.23
C ASN A 52 1.63 6.01 -6.05
N VAL A 53 1.19 5.72 -4.81
CA VAL A 53 2.01 5.95 -3.62
C VAL A 53 3.28 5.09 -3.64
N LEU A 54 3.20 3.85 -4.12
CA LEU A 54 4.38 2.99 -4.25
C LEU A 54 5.37 3.57 -5.27
N SER A 55 4.91 3.92 -6.47
CA SER A 55 5.75 4.52 -7.53
C SER A 55 6.38 5.84 -7.09
N ASP A 56 5.58 6.73 -6.49
CA ASP A 56 6.06 8.02 -5.97
C ASP A 56 7.08 7.84 -4.85
N TRP A 57 6.89 6.82 -4.01
CA TRP A 57 7.84 6.51 -2.95
C TRP A 57 9.15 5.95 -3.52
N MET A 58 9.08 4.95 -4.39
CA MET A 58 10.25 4.35 -5.03
C MET A 58 11.09 5.40 -5.76
N GLY A 59 10.44 6.29 -6.51
CA GLY A 59 11.12 7.20 -7.40
C GLY A 59 11.97 6.40 -8.40
N GLU A 60 13.28 6.66 -8.41
CA GLU A 60 14.24 5.96 -9.27
C GLU A 60 14.83 4.69 -8.61
N LEU A 61 14.43 4.35 -7.38
CA LEU A 61 14.90 3.14 -6.71
C LEU A 61 14.16 1.91 -7.22
N GLU A 62 14.91 0.82 -7.40
CA GLU A 62 14.34 -0.45 -7.83
C GLU A 62 13.46 -1.09 -6.74
N GLN A 63 12.51 -1.91 -7.20
CA GLN A 63 11.70 -2.73 -6.31
C GLN A 63 12.59 -3.79 -5.65
N VAL A 64 12.45 -3.95 -4.33
CA VAL A 64 13.37 -4.81 -3.54
C VAL A 64 12.86 -6.23 -3.30
N ASP A 65 11.56 -6.45 -3.45
CA ASP A 65 10.90 -7.74 -3.20
C ASP A 65 9.55 -7.83 -3.93
N ASP A 66 8.97 -9.02 -4.01
CA ASP A 66 7.65 -9.23 -4.59
C ASP A 66 6.54 -8.58 -3.73
N ILE A 67 5.65 -7.84 -4.39
CA ILE A 67 4.56 -7.11 -3.73
C ILE A 67 3.21 -7.71 -4.12
N LEU A 68 2.49 -8.25 -3.13
CA LEU A 68 1.11 -8.70 -3.28
C LEU A 68 0.22 -8.02 -2.23
N ILE A 69 -0.90 -7.47 -2.68
CA ILE A 69 -1.97 -6.93 -1.84
C ILE A 69 -3.30 -7.40 -2.41
N ILE A 70 -4.09 -8.09 -1.60
CA ILE A 70 -5.47 -8.49 -1.92
C ILE A 70 -6.38 -7.73 -0.96
N GLY A 71 -7.28 -6.92 -1.50
CA GLY A 71 -8.28 -6.16 -0.74
C GLY A 71 -9.69 -6.55 -1.13
N ASN A 72 -10.60 -6.63 -0.15
CA ASN A 72 -12.02 -6.80 -0.41
C ASN A 72 -12.87 -6.06 0.63
N ARG A 73 -14.11 -5.72 0.24
CA ARG A 73 -15.09 -5.05 1.09
C ARG A 73 -16.34 -5.92 1.25
N ALA A 74 -16.80 -6.06 2.49
CA ALA A 74 -18.04 -6.77 2.83
C ALA A 74 -19.31 -5.96 2.52
#